data_AF-A0A661R4H1-F1
#
_entry.id   AF-A0A661R4H1-F1
#
_cell.length_a   1.000
_cell.length_b   1.000
_cell.length_c   1.000
_cell.angle_alpha   90.00
_cell.angle_beta   90.00
_cell.angle_gamma   90.00
#
_symmetry.space_group_name_H-M   'P 1'
#
loop_
_entity.id
_entity.type
_entity.pdbx_description
1 polymer ?
#
loop_
_entity_poly.entity_id
_entity_poly.type
_entity_poly.pdbx_seq_one_letter_code
_entity_poly.pdbx_strand_id
1 'polypeptide(L)'
;MAWVPFAERYLYLSASVAGICIAACGHYFVGKGIISFKSQWIFFIALIFIFSITTFDREFVWKDSQSLWADTLKKNPDVSNVLYAYGHAFGGDTKIWAYNKAIASSETFKYKDITLLGIADYERFFGNYDKAVENIEKALSIKKSFDNLIQAAEIVLPMEKDDKGLEKEYMAQAIEYYKAAYKKRNVAFILYQIGILMIRSGRSKEAVQVFEEVIRKHPNSNYSIYCQKLLHKLPKIVK
;
A
#
# COMPACT_ATOMS: atom_id res chain seq x y z
N MET A 1 12.21 15.45 21.81
CA MET A 1 12.61 14.88 20.50
C MET A 1 12.18 13.44 20.49
N ALA A 2 11.15 13.10 19.72
CA ALA A 2 10.61 11.74 19.67
C ALA A 2 11.43 10.89 18.69
N TRP A 3 12.10 9.87 19.23
CA TRP A 3 12.87 8.84 18.55
C TRP A 3 11.96 7.65 18.22
N VAL A 4 10.90 7.86 17.45
CA VAL A 4 10.03 6.73 17.05
C VAL A 4 9.59 6.92 15.59
N PRO A 5 9.66 5.88 14.75
CA PRO A 5 9.41 5.99 13.31
C PRO A 5 7.91 6.06 12.94
N PHE A 6 7.02 6.30 13.92
CA PHE A 6 5.58 6.41 13.70
C PHE A 6 5.07 7.76 14.23
N ALA A 7 4.15 8.38 13.47
CA ALA A 7 3.48 9.62 13.87
C ALA A 7 2.78 9.43 15.23
N GLU A 8 3.33 10.02 16.28
CA GLU A 8 2.89 9.80 17.66
C GLU A 8 1.45 10.32 17.86
N ARG A 9 0.51 9.42 18.20
CA ARG A 9 -0.84 9.77 18.66
C ARG A 9 -1.05 9.63 20.18
N TYR A 10 -0.08 9.08 20.92
CA TYR A 10 -0.32 8.59 22.29
C TYR A 10 0.31 9.41 23.42
N LEU A 11 1.10 10.45 23.11
CA LEU A 11 1.84 11.20 24.15
C LEU A 11 0.99 12.25 24.89
N TYR A 12 -0.24 12.53 24.43
CA TYR A 12 -1.07 13.62 24.96
C TYR A 12 -1.50 13.39 26.42
N LEU A 13 -1.76 12.14 26.79
CA LEU A 13 -2.22 11.80 28.15
C LEU A 13 -1.08 11.94 29.18
N SER A 14 0.14 11.54 28.82
CA SER A 14 1.31 11.76 29.68
C SER A 14 1.66 13.25 29.81
N ALA A 15 1.45 14.04 28.76
CA ALA A 15 1.72 15.48 28.78
C ALA A 15 0.73 16.25 29.66
N SER A 16 -0.56 15.89 29.66
CA SER A 16 -1.55 16.53 30.52
C SER A 16 -1.32 16.23 32.01
N VAL A 17 -0.97 14.98 32.34
CA VAL A 17 -0.58 14.60 33.72
C VAL A 17 0.65 15.37 34.17
N ALA A 18 1.69 15.47 33.32
CA ALA A 18 2.88 16.26 33.63
C ALA A 18 2.55 17.74 33.88
N GLY A 19 1.67 18.34 33.07
CA GLY A 19 1.21 19.72 33.26
C GLY A 19 0.52 19.95 34.61
N ILE A 20 -0.33 19.01 35.04
CA ILE A 20 -1.00 19.07 36.36
C ILE A 20 0.03 18.97 37.49
N CYS A 21 0.98 18.03 37.39
CA CYS A 21 2.03 17.87 38.40
C CYS A 21 2.90 19.14 38.51
N ILE A 22 3.28 19.75 37.39
CA ILE A 22 4.05 21.01 37.36
C ILE A 22 3.25 22.14 38.02
N ALA A 23 1.94 22.23 37.78
CA ALA A 23 1.06 23.21 38.42
C ALA A 23 0.94 23.02 39.93
N ALA A 24 0.75 21.78 40.38
CA ALA A 24 0.69 21.44 41.79
C ALA A 24 2.03 21.75 42.50
N CYS A 25 3.17 21.40 41.88
CA CYS A 25 4.49 21.70 42.42
C CYS A 25 4.74 23.21 42.50
N GLY A 26 4.44 23.95 41.44
CA GLY A 26 4.54 25.42 41.44
C GLY A 26 3.72 26.05 42.56
N HIS A 27 2.48 25.59 42.74
CA HIS A 27 1.61 26.10 43.79
C HIS A 27 2.11 25.75 45.20
N TYR A 28 2.69 24.57 45.40
CA TYR A 28 3.34 24.19 46.65
C TYR A 28 4.48 25.15 47.02
N PHE A 29 5.32 25.54 46.06
CA PHE A 29 6.41 26.49 46.29
C PHE A 29 5.91 27.92 46.57
N VAL A 30 4.76 28.31 46.01
CA VAL A 30 4.07 29.55 46.40
C VAL A 30 3.67 29.51 47.87
N GLY A 31 3.08 28.40 48.33
CA GLY A 31 2.70 28.22 49.74
C GLY A 31 3.88 28.24 50.71
N LYS A 32 5.09 27.92 50.24
CA LYS A 32 6.35 28.02 51.00
C LYS A 32 7.03 29.39 50.92
N GLY A 33 6.49 30.34 50.16
CA GLY A 33 7.08 31.67 49.95
C GLY A 33 8.36 31.68 49.11
N ILE A 34 8.68 30.57 48.44
CA ILE A 34 9.89 30.43 47.60
C ILE A 34 9.70 31.16 46.27
N ILE A 35 8.50 31.13 45.71
CA ILE A 35 8.12 31.87 44.51
C ILE A 35 6.83 32.65 44.74
N SER A 36 6.61 33.72 43.95
CA SER A 36 5.36 34.48 44.01
C SER A 36 4.27 33.84 43.15
N PHE A 37 3.00 34.06 43.51
CA PHE A 37 1.85 33.65 42.69
C PHE A 37 1.89 34.23 41.27
N LYS A 38 2.33 35.49 41.13
CA LYS A 38 2.52 36.14 39.81
C LYS A 38 3.57 35.40 38.97
N SER A 39 4.69 35.01 39.59
CA SER A 39 5.77 34.27 38.91
C SER A 39 5.29 32.90 38.42
N GLN A 40 4.46 32.20 39.20
CA GLN A 40 3.84 30.94 38.77
C GLN A 40 2.97 31.16 37.51
N TRP A 41 2.11 32.17 37.50
CA TRP A 41 1.26 32.46 36.34
C TRP A 41 2.05 32.88 35.10
N ILE A 42 3.08 33.71 35.26
CA ILE A 42 3.98 34.08 34.16
C ILE A 42 4.62 32.83 33.55
N PHE A 43 5.10 31.90 34.38
CA PHE A 43 5.63 30.62 33.93
C PHE A 43 4.59 29.80 33.14
N PHE A 44 3.35 29.70 33.64
CA PHE A 44 2.29 28.97 32.93
C PHE A 44 1.91 29.61 31.59
N ILE A 45 1.80 30.93 31.54
CA ILE A 45 1.50 31.65 30.30
C ILE A 45 2.63 31.45 29.29
N ALA A 46 3.89 31.51 29.73
CA ALA A 46 5.04 31.23 28.88
C ALA A 46 5.03 29.79 28.36
N LEU A 47 4.70 28.81 29.20
CA LEU A 47 4.59 27.41 28.83
C LEU A 47 3.49 27.20 27.78
N ILE A 48 2.30 27.77 28.00
CA ILE A 48 1.19 27.74 27.04
C ILE A 48 1.62 28.36 25.71
N PHE A 49 2.25 29.54 25.74
CA PHE A 49 2.69 30.23 24.53
C PHE A 49 3.70 29.41 23.72
N ILE A 50 4.71 28.81 24.38
CA ILE A 50 5.68 27.91 23.74
C ILE A 50 4.96 26.72 23.10
N PHE A 51 4.05 26.06 23.84
CA PHE A 51 3.31 24.93 23.29
C PHE A 51 2.38 25.33 22.14
N SER A 52 1.74 26.49 22.20
CA SER A 52 0.91 27.02 21.13
C SER A 52 1.72 27.21 19.84
N ILE A 53 2.91 27.82 19.93
CA ILE A 53 3.81 27.98 18.76
C ILE A 53 4.20 26.62 18.20
N THR A 54 4.68 25.70 19.04
CA THR A 54 5.09 24.37 18.56
C THR A 54 3.94 23.57 17.97
N THR A 55 2.72 23.75 18.48
CA THR A 55 1.52 23.09 17.95
C THR A 55 1.16 23.66 16.58
N PHE A 56 1.22 24.98 16.44
CA PHE A 56 0.96 25.67 15.17
C PHE A 56 1.95 25.24 14.08
N ASP A 57 3.26 25.18 14.38
CA ASP A 57 4.27 24.67 13.44
C ASP A 57 4.00 23.22 13.02
N ARG A 58 3.50 22.40 13.97
CA ARG A 58 3.16 21.00 13.69
C ARG A 58 1.95 20.85 12.78
N GLU A 59 1.00 21.77 12.82
CA GLU A 59 -0.17 21.75 11.95
C GLU A 59 0.24 21.80 10.47
N PHE A 60 1.25 22.60 10.12
CA PHE A 60 1.80 22.64 8.76
C PHE A 60 2.45 21.34 8.31
N VAL A 61 3.04 20.57 9.23
CA VAL A 61 3.61 19.25 8.92
C VAL A 61 2.49 18.22 8.73
N TRP A 62 1.41 18.33 9.51
CA TRP A 62 0.30 17.36 9.53
C TRP A 62 -0.79 17.67 8.51
N LYS A 63 -0.68 18.79 7.78
CA LYS A 63 -1.67 19.23 6.80
C LYS A 63 -1.92 18.21 5.68
N ASP A 64 -0.90 17.45 5.29
CA ASP A 64 -0.99 16.47 4.21
C ASP A 64 0.06 15.34 4.34
N SER A 65 -0.17 14.26 3.60
CA SER A 65 0.67 13.05 3.62
C SER A 65 2.12 13.32 3.19
N GLN A 66 2.33 14.18 2.19
CA GLN A 66 3.67 14.48 1.66
C GLN A 66 4.48 15.25 2.70
N SER A 67 3.90 16.30 3.28
CA SER A 67 4.54 17.08 4.35
C SER A 67 4.89 16.21 5.56
N LEU A 68 3.97 15.32 5.95
CA LEU A 68 4.17 14.41 7.08
C LEU A 68 5.31 13.41 6.82
N TRP A 69 5.30 12.73 5.67
CA TRP A 69 6.32 11.72 5.36
C TRP A 69 7.67 12.33 5.00
N ALA A 70 7.71 13.55 4.45
CA ALA A 70 8.96 14.28 4.24
C ALA A 70 9.63 14.65 5.58
N ASP A 71 8.87 15.17 6.55
CA ASP A 71 9.40 15.43 7.90
C ASP A 71 9.84 14.14 8.61
N THR A 72 9.08 13.06 8.44
CA THR A 72 9.42 11.74 9.02
C THR A 72 10.70 11.17 8.42
N LEU A 73 10.87 11.26 7.09
CA LEU A 73 12.08 10.83 6.39
C LEU A 73 13.30 11.65 6.80
N LYS A 74 13.15 12.98 6.93
CA LYS A 74 14.23 13.85 7.42
C LYS A 74 14.77 13.42 8.78
N LYS A 75 13.89 12.92 9.66
CA LYS A 75 14.24 12.45 11.01
C LYS A 75 14.74 11.01 11.02
N ASN A 76 14.29 10.18 10.08
CA ASN A 76 14.57 8.75 10.02
C ASN A 76 14.92 8.32 8.56
N PRO A 77 16.09 8.73 8.04
CA PRO A 77 16.39 8.65 6.60
C PRO A 77 16.58 7.24 6.03
N ASP A 78 16.88 6.27 6.90
CA ASP A 78 17.28 4.91 6.49
C ASP A 78 16.31 3.83 7.03
N VAL A 79 15.15 4.22 7.56
CA VAL A 79 14.13 3.25 7.97
C VAL A 79 13.29 2.84 6.74
N SER A 80 13.37 1.56 6.33
CA SER A 80 12.68 1.07 5.12
C SER A 80 11.17 1.34 5.12
N ASN A 81 10.50 1.26 6.28
CA ASN A 81 9.07 1.57 6.38
C ASN A 81 8.77 3.05 6.13
N VAL A 82 9.66 3.95 6.55
CA VAL A 82 9.51 5.40 6.33
C VAL A 82 9.76 5.71 4.86
N LEU A 83 10.79 5.12 4.25
CA LEU A 83 11.06 5.24 2.81
C LEU A 83 9.90 4.71 1.95
N TYR A 84 9.35 3.55 2.31
CA TYR A 84 8.16 3.00 1.67
C TYR A 84 6.97 3.95 1.73
N ALA A 85 6.65 4.46 2.92
CA ALA A 85 5.52 5.35 3.11
C ALA A 85 5.72 6.72 2.45
N TYR A 86 6.96 7.24 2.47
CA TYR A 86 7.36 8.43 1.71
C TYR A 86 7.16 8.22 0.21
N GLY A 87 7.61 7.10 -0.35
CA GLY A 87 7.40 6.79 -1.76
C GLY A 87 5.93 6.75 -2.13
N HIS A 88 5.09 6.15 -1.28
CA HIS A 88 3.63 6.16 -1.47
C HIS A 88 3.00 7.55 -1.47
N ALA A 89 3.50 8.47 -0.65
CA ALA A 89 2.94 9.82 -0.54
C ALA A 89 3.26 10.70 -1.77
N PHE A 90 4.43 10.52 -2.39
CA PHE A 90 4.90 11.38 -3.48
C PHE A 90 4.61 10.82 -4.88
N GLY A 91 4.59 9.50 -5.07
CA GLY A 91 4.37 8.90 -6.39
C GLY A 91 5.52 9.14 -7.38
N GLY A 92 5.30 8.79 -8.66
CA GLY A 92 6.24 9.02 -9.77
C GLY A 92 7.67 8.51 -9.51
N ASP A 93 8.66 9.26 -9.98
CA ASP A 93 10.07 8.89 -9.85
C ASP A 93 10.54 8.89 -8.38
N THR A 94 9.99 9.79 -7.57
CA THR A 94 10.25 9.87 -6.12
C THR A 94 9.86 8.58 -5.41
N LYS A 95 8.72 7.97 -5.81
CA LYS A 95 8.29 6.67 -5.30
C LYS A 95 9.33 5.59 -5.57
N ILE A 96 9.86 5.54 -6.78
CA ILE A 96 10.82 4.52 -7.21
C ILE A 96 12.18 4.69 -6.55
N TRP A 97 12.67 5.92 -6.46
CA TRP A 97 13.86 6.23 -5.66
C TRP A 97 13.69 5.74 -4.21
N ALA A 98 12.58 6.08 -3.57
CA ALA A 98 12.34 5.73 -2.18
C ALA A 98 12.18 4.22 -1.97
N TYR A 99 11.51 3.53 -2.89
CA TYR A 99 11.34 2.08 -2.88
C TYR A 99 12.66 1.34 -3.04
N ASN A 100 13.49 1.74 -4.00
CA ASN A 100 14.83 1.17 -4.18
C ASN A 100 15.68 1.38 -2.93
N LYS A 101 15.65 2.58 -2.34
CA LYS A 101 16.35 2.85 -1.08
C LYS A 101 15.79 2.01 0.08
N ALA A 102 14.47 1.83 0.15
CA ALA A 102 13.83 1.02 1.19
C ALA A 102 14.28 -0.45 1.13
N ILE A 103 14.34 -1.02 -0.07
CA ILE A 103 14.79 -2.39 -0.32
C ILE A 103 16.28 -2.57 0.00
N ALA A 104 17.10 -1.56 -0.32
CA ALA A 104 18.53 -1.58 -0.04
C ALA A 104 18.87 -1.42 1.46
N SER A 105 18.03 -0.69 2.21
CA SER A 105 18.32 -0.36 3.62
C SER A 105 18.15 -1.53 4.59
N SER A 106 17.32 -2.54 4.24
CA SER A 106 17.08 -3.68 5.13
C SER A 106 16.78 -4.95 4.36
N GLU A 107 17.52 -6.02 4.68
CA GLU A 107 17.23 -7.36 4.17
C GLU A 107 15.86 -7.85 4.65
N THR A 108 15.50 -7.56 5.90
CA THR A 108 14.24 -7.95 6.56
C THR A 108 13.15 -6.88 6.45
N PHE A 109 13.02 -6.26 5.27
CA PHE A 109 11.98 -5.28 5.01
C PHE A 109 10.61 -5.94 4.84
N LYS A 110 9.68 -5.66 5.78
CA LYS A 110 8.34 -6.29 5.85
C LYS A 110 7.51 -6.16 4.56
N TYR A 111 7.64 -5.05 3.84
CA TYR A 111 6.84 -4.75 2.65
C TYR A 111 7.63 -4.93 1.35
N LYS A 112 8.74 -5.68 1.38
CA LYS A 112 9.65 -5.84 0.23
C LYS A 112 8.95 -6.44 -0.99
N ASP A 113 8.08 -7.43 -0.80
CA ASP A 113 7.29 -8.07 -1.84
C ASP A 113 6.36 -7.08 -2.55
N ILE A 114 5.54 -6.34 -1.81
CA ILE A 114 4.61 -5.36 -2.40
C ILE A 114 5.34 -4.13 -2.97
N THR A 115 6.50 -3.78 -2.41
CA THR A 115 7.35 -2.70 -2.93
C THR A 115 7.92 -3.09 -4.30
N LEU A 116 8.39 -4.33 -4.45
CA LEU A 116 8.86 -4.86 -5.74
C LEU A 116 7.74 -4.89 -6.78
N LEU A 117 6.51 -5.27 -6.41
CA LEU A 117 5.35 -5.17 -7.31
C LEU A 117 5.05 -3.72 -7.69
N GLY A 118 5.20 -2.78 -6.76
CA GLY A 118 5.06 -1.35 -7.04
C GLY A 118 6.14 -0.80 -7.98
N ILE A 119 7.37 -1.33 -7.94
CA ILE A 119 8.43 -1.04 -8.92
C ILE A 119 8.08 -1.67 -10.27
N ALA A 120 7.61 -2.92 -10.28
CA ALA A 120 7.23 -3.62 -11.50
C ALA A 120 6.13 -2.88 -12.28
N ASP A 121 5.11 -2.36 -11.59
CA ASP A 121 4.04 -1.59 -12.23
C ASP A 121 4.55 -0.27 -12.86
N TYR A 122 5.53 0.37 -12.20
CA TYR A 122 6.18 1.55 -12.76
C TYR A 122 7.00 1.18 -14.00
N GLU A 123 7.86 0.15 -13.93
CA GLU A 123 8.65 -0.32 -15.08
C GLU A 123 7.75 -0.70 -16.27
N ARG A 124 6.63 -1.38 -15.99
CA ARG A 124 5.59 -1.68 -16.97
C ARG A 124 5.04 -0.42 -17.63
N PHE A 125 4.73 0.63 -16.86
CA PHE A 125 4.20 1.88 -17.40
C PHE A 125 5.17 2.55 -18.39
N PHE A 126 6.47 2.42 -18.17
CA PHE A 126 7.51 2.93 -19.07
C PHE A 126 7.91 1.94 -20.17
N GLY A 127 7.20 0.82 -20.34
CA GLY A 127 7.48 -0.17 -21.37
C GLY A 127 8.68 -1.09 -21.07
N ASN A 128 9.28 -0.98 -19.88
CA ASN A 128 10.40 -1.82 -19.45
C ASN A 128 9.90 -3.18 -18.95
N TYR A 129 9.20 -3.93 -19.80
CA TYR A 129 8.49 -5.14 -19.39
C TYR A 129 9.41 -6.24 -18.84
N ASP A 130 10.64 -6.37 -19.34
CA ASP A 130 11.57 -7.37 -18.85
C ASP A 130 11.95 -7.11 -17.37
N LYS A 131 12.18 -5.84 -17.01
CA LYS A 131 12.40 -5.43 -15.62
C LYS A 131 11.15 -5.58 -14.76
N ALA A 132 9.97 -5.34 -15.35
CA ALA A 132 8.72 -5.52 -14.63
C ALA A 132 8.52 -6.99 -14.24
N VAL A 133 8.72 -7.92 -15.19
CA VAL A 133 8.65 -9.37 -14.94
C VAL A 133 9.68 -9.80 -13.90
N GLU A 134 10.93 -9.35 -14.02
CA GLU A 134 11.99 -9.66 -13.04
C GLU A 134 11.60 -9.23 -11.61
N ASN A 135 11.03 -8.04 -11.45
CA ASN A 135 10.58 -7.55 -10.15
C ASN A 135 9.35 -8.33 -9.62
N ILE A 136 8.44 -8.76 -10.49
CA ILE A 136 7.33 -9.65 -10.11
C ILE A 136 7.86 -10.98 -9.60
N GLU A 137 8.81 -11.58 -10.30
CA GLU A 137 9.41 -12.86 -9.90
C GLU A 137 10.09 -12.75 -8.53
N LYS A 138 10.86 -11.67 -8.31
CA LYS A 138 11.46 -11.35 -7.01
C LYS A 138 10.41 -11.15 -5.91
N ALA A 139 9.30 -10.47 -6.21
CA ALA A 139 8.22 -10.28 -5.25
C ALA A 139 7.56 -11.62 -4.87
N LEU A 140 7.27 -12.44 -5.86
CA LEU A 140 6.64 -13.75 -5.68
C LEU A 140 7.60 -14.78 -5.08
N SER A 141 8.92 -14.64 -5.21
CA SER A 141 9.88 -15.51 -4.50
C SER A 141 9.89 -15.23 -3.00
N ILE A 142 9.64 -13.98 -2.59
CA ILE A 142 9.52 -13.58 -1.18
C ILE A 142 8.18 -14.05 -0.61
N LYS A 143 7.07 -13.72 -1.30
CA LYS A 143 5.73 -14.04 -0.82
C LYS A 143 4.75 -14.23 -1.97
N LYS A 144 4.28 -15.47 -2.14
CA LYS A 144 3.15 -15.80 -3.01
C LYS A 144 1.84 -15.66 -2.22
N SER A 145 1.44 -14.44 -1.86
CA SER A 145 0.13 -14.22 -1.21
C SER A 145 -1.00 -14.21 -2.26
N PHE A 146 -2.26 -14.30 -1.82
CA PHE A 146 -3.40 -14.09 -2.73
C PHE A 146 -3.30 -12.72 -3.40
N ASP A 147 -3.12 -11.67 -2.60
CA ASP A 147 -3.11 -10.29 -3.09
C ASP A 147 -1.92 -10.01 -4.03
N ASN A 148 -0.74 -10.58 -3.75
CA ASN A 148 0.44 -10.43 -4.60
C ASN A 148 0.27 -11.10 -5.96
N LEU A 149 -0.41 -12.26 -6.02
CA LEU A 149 -0.68 -12.96 -7.27
C LEU A 149 -1.69 -12.20 -8.13
N ILE A 150 -2.71 -11.60 -7.50
CA ILE A 150 -3.65 -10.73 -8.21
C ILE A 150 -2.93 -9.51 -8.77
N GLN A 151 -2.14 -8.82 -7.95
CA GLN A 151 -1.40 -7.64 -8.38
C GLN A 151 -0.39 -7.98 -9.49
N ALA A 152 0.31 -9.13 -9.41
CA ALA A 152 1.18 -9.59 -10.48
C ALA A 152 0.43 -9.81 -11.81
N ALA A 153 -0.77 -10.42 -11.75
CA ALA A 153 -1.61 -10.60 -12.92
C ALA A 153 -2.05 -9.26 -13.54
N GLU A 154 -2.45 -8.30 -12.70
CA GLU A 154 -2.88 -6.97 -13.12
C GLU A 154 -1.74 -6.15 -13.73
N ILE A 155 -0.51 -6.31 -13.25
CA ILE A 155 0.67 -5.67 -13.82
C ILE A 155 1.00 -6.26 -15.20
N VAL A 156 0.92 -7.58 -15.37
CA VAL A 156 1.29 -8.21 -16.65
C VAL A 156 0.21 -8.05 -17.72
N LEU A 157 -1.06 -8.00 -17.33
CA LEU A 157 -2.17 -8.00 -18.28
C LEU A 157 -2.16 -6.89 -19.36
N PRO A 158 -1.81 -5.62 -19.06
CA PRO A 158 -1.75 -4.56 -20.07
C PRO A 158 -0.37 -4.44 -20.74
N MET A 159 0.54 -5.40 -20.55
CA MET A 159 1.82 -5.40 -21.25
C MET A 159 1.63 -5.81 -22.70
N GLU A 160 2.08 -4.95 -23.62
CA GLU A 160 2.01 -5.18 -25.06
C GLU A 160 3.37 -4.81 -25.66
N LYS A 161 4.07 -5.78 -26.26
CA LYS A 161 5.26 -5.52 -27.08
C LYS A 161 4.84 -5.49 -28.55
N ASP A 162 5.61 -4.82 -29.42
CA ASP A 162 5.36 -4.74 -30.87
C ASP A 162 5.21 -6.14 -31.53
N ASP A 163 5.72 -7.17 -30.86
CA ASP A 163 5.51 -8.57 -31.21
C ASP A 163 4.20 -9.13 -30.62
N LYS A 164 3.25 -9.43 -31.51
CA LYS A 164 1.96 -10.10 -31.18
C LYS A 164 2.12 -11.44 -30.45
N GLY A 165 3.28 -12.09 -30.54
CA GLY A 165 3.59 -13.31 -29.78
C GLY A 165 3.72 -13.05 -28.28
N LEU A 166 4.33 -11.92 -27.90
CA LEU A 166 4.61 -11.58 -26.51
C LEU A 166 3.35 -11.11 -25.75
N GLU A 167 2.40 -10.46 -26.42
CA GLU A 167 1.09 -10.15 -25.83
C GLU A 167 0.37 -11.43 -25.35
N LYS A 168 0.41 -12.49 -26.17
CA LYS A 168 -0.17 -13.79 -25.80
C LYS A 168 0.56 -14.43 -24.63
N GLU A 169 1.88 -14.26 -24.55
CA GLU A 169 2.69 -14.76 -23.46
C GLU A 169 2.34 -14.08 -22.14
N TYR A 170 2.28 -12.75 -22.10
CA TYR A 170 1.88 -12.00 -20.91
C TYR A 170 0.45 -12.35 -20.48
N MET A 171 -0.48 -12.49 -21.42
CA MET A 171 -1.83 -12.94 -21.12
C MET A 171 -1.84 -14.36 -20.50
N ALA A 172 -1.02 -15.27 -21.01
CA ALA A 172 -0.88 -16.61 -20.43
C ALA A 172 -0.28 -16.56 -19.01
N GLN A 173 0.74 -15.73 -18.78
CA GLN A 173 1.33 -15.52 -17.45
C GLN A 173 0.27 -14.97 -16.47
N ALA A 174 -0.51 -13.97 -16.87
CA ALA A 174 -1.59 -13.41 -16.04
C ALA A 174 -2.64 -14.48 -15.68
N ILE A 175 -3.04 -15.34 -16.62
CA ILE A 175 -3.94 -16.48 -16.36
C ILE A 175 -3.34 -17.41 -15.31
N GLU A 176 -2.05 -17.73 -15.38
CA GLU A 176 -1.39 -18.60 -14.39
C GLU A 176 -1.32 -17.97 -13.00
N TYR A 177 -1.07 -16.66 -12.91
CA TYR A 177 -1.14 -15.94 -11.64
C TYR A 177 -2.55 -15.95 -11.04
N TYR A 178 -3.59 -15.71 -11.85
CA TYR A 178 -4.98 -15.81 -11.40
C TYR A 178 -5.35 -17.23 -10.96
N LYS A 179 -4.92 -18.28 -11.69
CA LYS A 179 -5.12 -19.67 -11.26
C LYS A 179 -4.45 -19.95 -9.93
N ALA A 180 -3.22 -19.48 -9.74
CA ALA A 180 -2.50 -19.63 -8.47
C ALA A 180 -3.20 -18.88 -7.32
N ALA A 181 -3.76 -17.70 -7.59
CA ALA A 181 -4.55 -16.95 -6.62
C ALA A 181 -5.84 -17.69 -6.26
N TYR A 182 -6.56 -18.21 -7.26
CA TYR A 182 -7.78 -18.99 -7.05
C TYR A 182 -7.55 -20.26 -6.22
N LYS A 183 -6.40 -20.93 -6.40
CA LYS A 183 -6.00 -22.07 -5.55
C LYS A 183 -5.82 -21.68 -4.07
N LYS A 184 -5.44 -20.43 -3.77
CA LYS A 184 -5.30 -19.94 -2.39
C LYS A 184 -6.62 -19.50 -1.78
N ARG A 185 -7.44 -18.80 -2.57
CA ARG A 185 -8.79 -18.39 -2.16
C ARG A 185 -9.75 -18.66 -3.31
N ASN A 186 -10.68 -19.58 -3.07
CA ASN A 186 -11.68 -19.99 -4.04
C ASN A 186 -12.75 -18.89 -4.20
N VAL A 187 -12.41 -17.83 -4.94
CA VAL A 187 -13.26 -16.64 -5.13
C VAL A 187 -13.81 -16.63 -6.56
N ALA A 188 -15.14 -16.51 -6.68
CA ALA A 188 -15.85 -16.51 -7.97
C ALA A 188 -15.33 -15.48 -8.98
N PHE A 189 -15.01 -14.26 -8.50
CA PHE A 189 -14.44 -13.19 -9.31
C PHE A 189 -13.19 -13.64 -10.08
N ILE A 190 -12.25 -14.33 -9.43
CA ILE A 190 -10.99 -14.74 -10.05
C ILE A 190 -11.22 -15.78 -11.14
N LEU A 191 -12.09 -16.76 -10.87
CA LEU A 191 -12.42 -17.78 -11.85
C LEU A 191 -13.16 -17.17 -13.06
N TYR A 192 -14.03 -16.18 -12.82
CA TYR A 192 -14.64 -15.39 -13.89
C TYR A 192 -13.60 -14.63 -14.72
N GLN A 193 -12.62 -13.97 -14.09
CA GLN A 193 -11.55 -13.26 -14.81
C GLN A 193 -10.74 -14.20 -15.69
N ILE A 194 -10.40 -15.40 -15.21
CA ILE A 194 -9.71 -16.42 -16.01
C ILE A 194 -10.52 -16.74 -17.28
N GLY A 195 -11.83 -16.95 -17.17
CA GLY A 195 -12.69 -17.23 -18.33
C GLY A 195 -12.74 -16.08 -19.34
N ILE A 196 -12.79 -14.84 -18.86
CA ILE A 196 -12.74 -13.64 -19.74
C ILE A 196 -11.41 -13.56 -20.48
N LEU A 197 -10.28 -13.79 -19.79
CA LEU A 197 -8.96 -13.80 -20.42
C LEU A 197 -8.83 -14.96 -21.43
N MET A 198 -9.40 -16.12 -21.13
CA MET A 198 -9.44 -17.24 -22.09
C MET A 198 -10.19 -16.88 -23.37
N ILE A 199 -11.34 -16.18 -23.29
CA ILE A 199 -12.01 -15.65 -24.49
C ILE A 199 -11.08 -14.73 -25.28
N ARG A 200 -10.44 -13.75 -24.60
CA ARG A 200 -9.54 -12.78 -25.25
C ARG A 200 -8.36 -13.47 -25.95
N SER A 201 -7.86 -14.56 -25.39
CA SER A 201 -6.79 -15.38 -25.99
C SER A 201 -7.26 -16.32 -27.11
N GLY A 202 -8.55 -16.30 -27.50
CA GLY A 202 -9.13 -17.19 -28.51
C GLY A 202 -9.44 -18.60 -28.01
N ARG A 203 -9.25 -18.87 -26.72
CA ARG A 203 -9.47 -20.17 -26.06
C ARG A 203 -10.92 -20.32 -25.58
N SER A 204 -11.87 -20.00 -26.45
CA SER A 204 -13.30 -19.92 -26.10
C SER A 204 -13.88 -21.24 -25.58
N LYS A 205 -13.38 -22.40 -26.05
CA LYS A 205 -13.82 -23.72 -25.55
C LYS A 205 -13.43 -23.93 -24.09
N GLU A 206 -12.23 -23.52 -23.70
CA GLU A 206 -11.76 -23.64 -22.31
C GLU A 206 -12.47 -22.61 -21.41
N ALA A 207 -12.76 -21.42 -21.94
CA ALA A 207 -13.54 -20.42 -21.22
C ALA A 207 -14.93 -20.93 -20.82
N VAL A 208 -15.59 -21.72 -21.69
CA VAL A 208 -16.90 -22.34 -21.37
C VAL A 208 -16.78 -23.23 -20.13
N GLN A 209 -15.77 -24.10 -20.08
CA GLN A 209 -15.55 -24.98 -18.93
C GLN A 209 -15.34 -24.19 -17.63
N VAL A 210 -14.56 -23.10 -17.71
CA VAL A 210 -14.32 -22.21 -16.56
C VAL A 210 -15.60 -21.53 -16.10
N PHE A 211 -16.45 -21.05 -17.01
CA PHE A 211 -17.73 -20.44 -16.65
C PHE A 211 -18.74 -21.43 -16.07
N GLU A 212 -18.81 -22.65 -16.60
CA GLU A 212 -19.59 -23.73 -16.02
C GLU A 212 -19.11 -24.07 -14.60
N GLU A 213 -17.79 -24.03 -14.38
CA GLU A 213 -17.20 -24.21 -13.06
C GLU A 213 -17.57 -23.07 -12.09
N VAL A 214 -17.62 -21.80 -12.54
CA VAL A 214 -18.13 -20.68 -11.72
C VAL A 214 -19.56 -20.94 -11.29
N ILE A 215 -20.44 -21.33 -12.22
CA ILE A 215 -21.86 -21.59 -11.94
C ILE A 215 -22.02 -22.74 -10.94
N ARG A 216 -21.23 -23.81 -11.11
CA ARG A 216 -21.28 -24.99 -10.24
C ARG A 216 -20.72 -24.73 -8.84
N LYS A 217 -19.59 -24.04 -8.73
CA LYS A 217 -18.90 -23.83 -7.44
C LYS A 217 -19.42 -22.61 -6.68
N HIS A 218 -19.94 -21.61 -7.38
CA HIS A 218 -20.39 -20.33 -6.81
C HIS A 218 -21.80 -19.96 -7.29
N PRO A 219 -22.81 -20.83 -7.10
CA PRO A 219 -24.13 -20.66 -7.70
C PRO A 219 -24.83 -19.35 -7.29
N ASN A 220 -24.58 -18.88 -6.06
CA ASN A 220 -25.19 -17.67 -5.50
C ASN A 220 -24.38 -16.39 -5.76
N SER A 221 -23.29 -16.45 -6.51
CA SER A 221 -22.49 -15.27 -6.83
C SER A 221 -23.07 -14.49 -8.02
N ASN A 222 -22.94 -13.17 -8.02
CA ASN A 222 -23.28 -12.34 -9.20
C ASN A 222 -22.50 -12.79 -10.45
N TYR A 223 -21.28 -13.33 -10.26
CA TYR A 223 -20.46 -13.87 -11.33
C TYR A 223 -21.06 -15.11 -11.99
N SER A 224 -21.81 -15.94 -11.26
CA SER A 224 -22.57 -17.07 -11.84
C SER A 224 -23.61 -16.56 -12.84
N ILE A 225 -24.36 -15.50 -12.48
CA ILE A 225 -25.34 -14.86 -13.37
C ILE A 225 -24.66 -14.28 -14.60
N TYR A 226 -23.50 -13.63 -14.44
CA TYR A 226 -22.72 -13.11 -15.58
C TYR A 226 -22.22 -14.23 -16.50
N CYS A 227 -21.73 -15.33 -15.93
CA CYS A 227 -21.30 -16.51 -16.67
C CYS A 227 -22.44 -17.10 -17.50
N GLN A 228 -23.64 -17.27 -16.93
CA GLN A 228 -24.82 -17.77 -17.65
C GLN A 228 -25.16 -16.88 -18.86
N LYS A 229 -25.16 -15.56 -18.67
CA LYS A 229 -25.42 -14.60 -19.76
C LYS A 229 -24.36 -14.67 -20.87
N LEU A 230 -23.09 -14.87 -20.51
CA LEU A 230 -22.00 -15.01 -21.48
C LEU A 230 -22.09 -16.33 -22.24
N LEU A 231 -22.35 -17.45 -21.55
CA LEU A 231 -22.53 -18.77 -22.16
C LEU A 231 -23.65 -18.79 -23.21
N HIS A 232 -24.77 -18.10 -22.96
CA HIS A 232 -25.85 -17.97 -23.93
C HIS A 232 -25.45 -17.15 -25.18
N LYS A 233 -24.48 -16.24 -25.06
CA LYS A 233 -24.01 -15.38 -26.17
C LYS A 233 -22.83 -15.99 -26.94
N LEU A 234 -21.99 -16.80 -26.30
CA LEU A 234 -20.77 -17.37 -26.89
C LEU A 234 -20.98 -18.11 -28.23
N PRO A 235 -22.05 -18.90 -28.45
CA PRO A 235 -22.31 -19.53 -29.74
C PRO A 235 -22.45 -18.56 -30.92
N LYS A 236 -22.75 -17.28 -30.64
CA LYS A 236 -22.87 -16.21 -31.64
C LYS A 236 -21.56 -15.44 -31.87
N ILE A 237 -20.57 -15.60 -31.00
CA ILE A 237 -19.31 -14.86 -30.97
C ILE A 237 -18.13 -15.71 -31.49
N VAL A 238 -18.26 -17.04 -31.45
CA VAL A 238 -17.20 -18.01 -31.81
C VAL A 238 -17.38 -18.55 -33.25
N LYS A 239 -18.30 -17.99 -34.04
CA LYS A 239 -18.38 -18.20 -35.49
C LYS A 239 -17.53 -17.15 -36.20
#